data_AF-A0AAW6EPF3-F1
#
_entry.id   AF-A0AAW6EPF3-F1
#
_cell.length_a   1.000
_cell.length_b   1.000
_cell.length_c   1.000
_cell.angle_alpha   90.00
_cell.angle_beta   90.00
_cell.angle_gamma   90.00
#
_symmetry.space_group_name_H-M   'P 1'
#
loop_
_entity.id
_entity.type
_entity.pdbx_description
1 polymer ?
#
loop_
_entity_poly.entity_id
_entity_poly.type
_entity_poly.pdbx_seq_one_letter_code
_entity_poly.pdbx_strand_id
1 'polypeptide(L)'
;MENINLNINILEFIFGFIALLLILFSIELYFKIKKDKTIKKDILKKYGKELDIEDINYKMDSVSSYFKNINEKEFIDDITWNDLSMDDIYKKINNTQSTSGREVLYNILRIPLYEK
;
A
#
# COMPACT_ATOMS: atom_id res chain seq x y z
N MET A 1 20.31 -50.96 15.49
CA MET A 1 19.76 -50.75 14.13
C MET A 1 18.58 -49.78 14.16
N GLU A 2 17.65 -49.88 15.13
CA GLU A 2 16.49 -48.96 15.24
C GLU A 2 16.84 -47.47 15.36
N ASN A 3 17.81 -47.10 16.20
CA ASN A 3 18.22 -45.68 16.35
C ASN A 3 18.79 -45.05 15.07
N ILE A 4 19.41 -45.86 14.19
CA ILE A 4 19.95 -45.37 12.91
C ILE A 4 18.81 -45.11 11.92
N ASN A 5 17.83 -46.03 11.85
CA ASN A 5 16.65 -45.86 11.00
C ASN A 5 15.78 -44.67 11.46
N LEU A 6 15.65 -44.46 12.78
CA LEU A 6 14.93 -43.29 13.31
C LEU A 6 15.60 -41.97 12.89
N ASN A 7 16.93 -41.88 12.98
CA ASN A 7 17.67 -40.69 12.55
C ASN A 7 17.56 -40.42 11.04
N ILE A 8 17.53 -41.47 10.22
CA ILE A 8 17.33 -41.34 8.76
C ILE A 8 15.93 -40.79 8.46
N ASN A 9 14.88 -41.33 9.09
CA ASN A 9 13.51 -40.85 8.91
C ASN A 9 13.32 -39.39 9.35
N ILE A 10 13.99 -38.98 10.43
CA ILE A 10 14.00 -37.58 10.89
C ILE A 10 14.66 -36.67 9.84
N LEU A 11 15.77 -37.11 9.25
CA LEU A 11 16.47 -36.35 8.23
C LEU A 11 15.63 -36.18 6.96
N GLU A 12 14.94 -37.23 6.51
CA GLU A 12 14.01 -37.18 5.38
C GLU A 12 12.86 -36.20 5.63
N PHE A 13 12.30 -36.20 6.84
CA PHE A 13 11.27 -35.24 7.22
C PHE A 13 11.78 -33.78 7.18
N ILE A 14 13.00 -33.53 7.67
CA ILE A 14 13.63 -32.21 7.63
C ILE A 14 13.83 -31.75 6.18
N PHE A 15 14.33 -32.62 5.30
CA PHE A 15 14.48 -32.27 3.88
C PHE A 15 13.15 -31.94 3.20
N GLY A 16 12.10 -32.72 3.48
CA GLY A 16 10.75 -32.45 3.00
C GLY A 16 10.22 -31.09 3.48
N PHE A 17 10.46 -30.77 4.76
CA PHE A 17 10.04 -29.49 5.33
C PHE A 17 10.80 -28.30 4.73
N ILE A 18 12.11 -28.42 4.55
CA ILE A 18 12.92 -27.38 3.89
C ILE A 18 12.46 -27.17 2.44
N ALA A 19 12.21 -28.25 1.70
CA ALA A 19 11.70 -28.15 0.33
C ALA A 19 10.34 -27.43 0.29
N LEU A 20 9.44 -27.73 1.23
CA LEU A 20 8.16 -27.03 1.35
C LEU A 20 8.34 -25.52 1.60
N LEU A 21 9.22 -25.14 2.53
CA LEU A 21 9.52 -23.74 2.80
C LEU A 21 10.10 -23.02 1.58
N LEU A 22 11.00 -23.67 0.83
CA LEU A 22 11.57 -23.14 -0.40
C LEU A 22 10.52 -22.92 -1.49
N ILE A 23 9.54 -23.82 -1.61
CA ILE A 23 8.42 -23.67 -2.54
C ILE A 23 7.56 -22.47 -2.15
N LEU A 24 7.17 -22.35 -0.88
CA LEU A 24 6.37 -21.22 -0.38
C LEU A 24 7.09 -19.88 -0.59
N PHE A 25 8.38 -19.82 -0.27
CA PHE A 25 9.21 -18.63 -0.47
C PHE A 25 9.31 -18.26 -1.96
N SER A 26 9.50 -19.25 -2.83
CA SER A 26 9.58 -19.03 -4.28
C SER A 26 8.27 -18.49 -4.85
N ILE A 27 7.12 -18.98 -4.35
CA ILE A 27 5.80 -18.49 -4.72
C ILE A 27 5.63 -17.01 -4.31
N GLU A 28 6.02 -16.64 -3.09
CA GLU A 28 5.96 -15.26 -2.61
C GLU A 28 6.83 -14.31 -3.45
N LEU A 29 8.07 -14.71 -3.75
CA LEU A 29 8.97 -13.95 -4.63
C LEU A 29 8.38 -13.75 -6.02
N TYR A 30 7.80 -14.81 -6.61
CA TYR A 30 7.16 -14.73 -7.91
C TYR A 30 6.00 -13.72 -7.91
N PHE A 31 5.13 -13.77 -6.90
CA PHE A 31 4.03 -12.82 -6.76
C PHE A 31 4.53 -11.38 -6.58
N LYS A 32 5.58 -11.17 -5.78
CA LYS A 32 6.17 -9.84 -5.56
C LYS A 32 6.70 -9.24 -6.86
N ILE A 33 7.51 -10.00 -7.61
CA ILE A 33 8.08 -9.54 -8.89
C ILE A 33 6.96 -9.23 -9.89
N LYS A 34 5.93 -10.08 -9.96
CA LYS A 34 4.79 -9.86 -10.84
C LYS A 34 4.03 -8.58 -10.47
N LYS A 35 3.78 -8.35 -9.17
CA LYS A 35 3.11 -7.15 -8.66
C LYS A 35 3.88 -5.89 -9.05
N ASP A 36 5.18 -5.86 -8.80
CA ASP A 36 6.02 -4.68 -9.08
C ASP A 36 6.07 -4.35 -10.58
N LYS A 37 6.11 -5.38 -11.43
CA LYS A 37 6.02 -5.21 -12.89
C LYS A 37 4.68 -4.61 -13.31
N THR A 38 3.57 -5.08 -12.73
CA THR A 38 2.23 -4.54 -13.01
C THR A 38 2.13 -3.09 -12.57
N ILE A 39 2.52 -2.77 -11.33
CA ILE A 39 2.52 -1.40 -10.80
C ILE A 39 3.34 -0.48 -11.70
N LYS A 40 4.56 -0.88 -12.08
CA LYS A 40 5.41 -0.08 -12.97
C LYS A 40 4.74 0.18 -14.32
N LYS A 41 4.14 -0.86 -14.92
CA LYS A 41 3.43 -0.74 -16.20
C LYS A 41 2.23 0.21 -16.08
N ASP A 42 1.49 0.13 -14.99
CA ASP A 42 0.32 0.97 -14.76
C ASP A 42 0.70 2.44 -14.54
N ILE A 43 1.76 2.70 -13.76
CA ILE A 43 2.32 4.05 -13.59
C ILE A 43 2.70 4.62 -14.96
N LEU A 44 3.50 3.90 -15.75
CA LEU A 44 3.92 4.36 -17.08
C LEU A 44 2.74 4.57 -18.03
N LYS A 45 1.72 3.70 -17.96
CA LYS A 45 0.52 3.82 -18.78
C LYS A 45 -0.29 5.06 -18.43
N LYS A 46 -0.34 5.45 -17.16
CA LYS A 46 -1.14 6.59 -16.63
C LYS A 46 -0.36 7.90 -16.60
N TYR A 47 0.97 7.86 -16.58
CA TYR A 47 1.81 9.04 -16.45
C TYR A 47 1.52 10.07 -17.55
N GLY A 48 1.26 11.32 -17.15
CA GLY A 48 0.97 12.44 -18.04
C GLY A 48 -0.36 12.37 -18.79
N LYS A 49 -1.24 11.39 -18.47
CA LYS A 49 -2.59 11.32 -19.04
C LYS A 49 -3.59 12.02 -18.14
N GLU A 50 -4.63 12.55 -18.76
CA GLU A 50 -5.78 13.09 -18.03
C GLU A 50 -6.43 11.99 -17.20
N LEU A 51 -6.76 12.34 -15.96
CA LEU A 51 -7.44 11.46 -15.01
C LEU A 51 -8.93 11.73 -15.08
N ASP A 52 -9.70 10.67 -15.34
CA ASP A 52 -11.12 10.69 -15.06
C ASP A 52 -11.32 10.54 -13.54
N ILE A 53 -11.78 11.60 -12.89
CA ILE A 53 -11.96 11.64 -11.43
C ILE A 53 -13.16 10.78 -11.01
N GLU A 54 -14.16 10.64 -11.88
CA GLU A 54 -15.39 9.88 -11.59
C GLU A 54 -15.07 8.37 -11.51
N ASP A 55 -14.10 7.92 -12.30
CA ASP A 55 -13.58 6.54 -12.26
C ASP A 55 -12.73 6.25 -11.01
N ILE A 56 -12.27 7.27 -10.28
CA ILE A 56 -11.43 7.11 -9.09
C ILE A 56 -12.31 6.82 -7.86
N ASN A 57 -12.51 5.53 -7.60
CA ASN A 57 -13.26 5.06 -6.43
C ASN A 57 -12.35 4.90 -5.19
N TYR A 58 -11.99 6.01 -4.55
CA TYR A 58 -11.41 5.97 -3.20
C TYR A 58 -12.50 6.01 -2.13
N LYS A 59 -12.38 5.14 -1.13
CA LYS A 59 -13.15 5.27 0.10
C LYS A 59 -12.51 6.38 0.94
N MET A 60 -13.00 7.61 0.85
CA MET A 60 -12.41 8.76 1.56
C MET A 60 -12.40 8.59 3.09
N ASP A 61 -13.31 7.80 3.65
CA ASP A 61 -13.23 7.41 5.07
C ASP A 61 -11.97 6.62 5.41
N SER A 62 -11.55 5.72 4.51
CA SER A 62 -10.29 4.99 4.68
C SER A 62 -9.08 5.89 4.48
N VAL A 63 -9.17 6.89 3.59
CA VAL A 63 -8.07 7.84 3.33
C VAL A 63 -7.87 8.79 4.51
N SER A 64 -8.97 9.24 5.12
CA SER A 64 -8.95 10.17 6.26
C SER A 64 -8.60 9.50 7.59
N SER A 65 -8.46 8.17 7.63
CA SER A 65 -8.29 7.40 8.87
C SER A 65 -7.07 7.84 9.67
N TYR A 66 -5.91 7.98 9.04
CA TYR A 66 -4.71 8.48 9.73
C TYR A 66 -4.91 9.88 10.31
N PHE A 67 -5.40 10.83 9.50
CA PHE A 67 -5.66 12.21 9.93
C PHE A 67 -6.63 12.29 11.13
N LYS A 68 -7.70 11.49 11.11
CA LYS A 68 -8.67 11.42 12.21
C LYS A 68 -8.09 10.91 13.53
N ASN A 69 -6.94 10.21 13.49
CA ASN A 69 -6.29 9.62 14.66
C ASN A 69 -5.10 10.44 15.19
N ILE A 70 -4.71 11.53 14.54
CA ILE A 70 -3.67 12.42 15.05
C ILE A 70 -4.29 13.59 15.84
N ASN A 71 -3.57 14.06 16.86
CA ASN A 71 -4.03 15.16 17.72
C ASN A 71 -3.47 16.50 17.23
N GLU A 72 -3.86 16.93 16.03
CA GLU A 72 -3.52 18.26 15.52
C GLU A 72 -4.65 19.26 15.71
N LYS A 73 -4.29 20.49 16.07
CA LYS A 73 -5.28 21.55 16.39
C LYS A 73 -5.45 22.56 15.27
N GLU A 74 -4.45 22.68 14.40
CA GLU A 74 -4.44 23.61 13.28
C GLU A 74 -4.49 22.81 11.98
N PHE A 75 -5.67 22.75 11.38
CA PHE A 75 -5.91 22.06 10.11
C PHE A 75 -7.06 22.73 9.36
N ILE A 76 -7.16 22.45 8.06
CA ILE A 76 -8.28 22.87 7.22
C ILE A 76 -9.51 22.06 7.63
N ASP A 77 -10.52 22.71 8.19
CA ASP A 77 -11.75 22.08 8.66
C ASP A 77 -12.60 21.52 7.50
N ASP A 78 -13.60 20.71 7.83
CA ASP A 78 -14.44 20.02 6.84
C ASP A 78 -15.27 20.98 5.97
N ILE A 79 -15.68 22.14 6.49
CA ILE A 79 -16.43 23.14 5.72
C ILE A 79 -15.49 23.74 4.68
N THR A 80 -14.33 24.25 5.12
CA THR A 80 -13.34 24.82 4.20
C THR A 80 -12.84 23.80 3.18
N TRP A 81 -12.64 22.54 3.59
CA TRP A 81 -12.26 21.44 2.69
C TRP A 81 -13.28 21.24 1.56
N ASN A 82 -14.58 21.27 1.91
CA ASN A 82 -15.66 21.12 0.96
C ASN A 82 -15.82 22.34 0.05
N ASP A 83 -15.71 23.56 0.59
CA ASP A 83 -15.77 24.81 -0.18
C ASP A 83 -14.68 24.87 -1.27
N LEU A 84 -13.53 24.24 -1.01
CA LEU A 84 -12.40 24.14 -1.93
C LEU A 84 -12.44 22.91 -2.85
N SER A 85 -13.47 22.06 -2.75
CA SER A 85 -13.58 20.79 -3.48
C SER A 85 -12.33 19.92 -3.37
N MET A 86 -11.75 19.85 -2.17
CA MET A 86 -10.43 19.24 -1.94
C MET A 86 -10.38 17.73 -2.17
N ASP A 87 -11.52 17.02 -2.11
CA ASP A 87 -11.60 15.61 -2.48
C ASP A 87 -11.19 15.38 -3.95
N ASP A 88 -11.61 16.25 -4.85
CA ASP A 88 -11.30 16.14 -6.27
C ASP A 88 -9.87 16.57 -6.57
N ILE A 89 -9.37 17.58 -5.84
CA ILE A 89 -7.94 17.96 -5.87
C ILE A 89 -7.09 16.79 -5.41
N TYR A 90 -7.43 16.17 -4.27
CA TYR A 90 -6.75 14.99 -3.75
C TYR A 90 -6.73 13.86 -4.78
N LYS A 91 -7.88 13.51 -5.38
CA LYS A 91 -7.96 12.45 -6.41
C LYS A 91 -7.07 12.76 -7.62
N LYS A 92 -7.02 14.02 -8.07
CA LYS A 92 -6.19 14.47 -9.20
C LYS A 92 -4.70 14.34 -8.93
N ILE A 93 -4.24 14.74 -7.75
CA ILE A 93 -2.79 14.80 -7.45
C ILE A 93 -2.27 13.50 -6.83
N ASN A 94 -3.16 12.65 -6.31
CA ASN A 94 -2.75 11.40 -5.67
C ASN A 94 -2.13 10.43 -6.68
N ASN A 95 -0.79 10.35 -6.65
CA ASN A 95 -0.01 9.41 -7.44
C ASN A 95 0.67 8.33 -6.57
N THR A 96 0.21 8.16 -5.32
CA THR A 96 0.79 7.22 -4.38
C THR A 96 0.40 5.78 -4.72
N GLN A 97 1.29 4.82 -4.42
CA GLN A 97 1.11 3.39 -4.74
C GLN A 97 0.89 2.54 -3.49
N SER A 98 0.53 3.17 -2.37
CA SER A 98 0.31 2.52 -1.08
C SER A 98 -0.84 3.17 -0.33
N THR A 99 -1.45 2.44 0.62
CA THR A 99 -2.48 2.99 1.50
C THR A 99 -1.90 4.05 2.42
N SER A 100 -0.75 3.79 3.04
CA SER A 100 -0.10 4.78 3.90
C SER A 100 0.29 6.05 3.15
N GLY A 101 0.71 5.94 1.89
CA GLY A 101 0.99 7.12 1.07
C GLY A 101 -0.26 7.98 0.82
N ARG A 102 -1.41 7.33 0.56
CA ARG A 102 -2.71 8.01 0.41
C ARG A 102 -3.11 8.77 1.67
N GLU A 103 -3.03 8.11 2.81
CA GLU A 103 -3.33 8.69 4.12
C GLU A 103 -2.40 9.85 4.47
N VAL A 104 -1.10 9.72 4.21
CA VAL A 104 -0.12 10.79 4.43
C VAL A 104 -0.36 11.97 3.50
N LEU A 105 -0.65 11.74 2.22
CA LEU A 105 -0.97 12.81 1.28
C LEU A 105 -2.21 13.59 1.72
N TYR A 106 -3.27 12.88 2.14
CA TYR A 106 -4.47 13.51 2.69
C TYR A 106 -4.13 14.39 3.91
N ASN A 107 -3.29 13.87 4.80
CA ASN A 107 -2.83 14.61 5.97
C ASN A 107 -2.05 15.88 5.61
N ILE A 108 -1.14 15.80 4.63
CA ILE A 108 -0.38 16.97 4.13
C ILE A 108 -1.33 18.04 3.59
N LEU A 109 -2.41 17.65 2.91
CA LEU A 109 -3.41 18.61 2.40
C LEU A 109 -4.27 19.21 3.52
N ARG A 110 -4.56 18.45 4.58
CA ARG A 110 -5.30 18.94 5.75
C ARG A 110 -4.46 19.86 6.64
N ILE A 111 -3.15 19.64 6.68
CA ILE A 111 -2.20 20.40 7.51
C ILE A 111 -1.08 20.92 6.61
N PRO A 112 -1.31 22.04 5.90
CA PRO A 112 -0.30 22.64 5.04
C PRO A 112 0.96 23.00 5.83
N LEU A 113 2.13 22.87 5.20
CA LEU A 113 3.38 23.35 5.77
C LEU A 113 3.42 24.87 5.73
N TYR A 114 3.61 25.50 6.88
CA TYR A 114 3.89 26.93 6.97
C TYR A 114 5.41 27.11 7.08
N GLU A 115 6.03 27.77 6.11
CA GLU A 115 7.35 28.38 6.36
C GLU A 115 7.13 29.59 7.25
N LYS A 116 7.89 29.67 8.35
CA LYS A 116 7.91 30.84 9.23
C LYS A 116 8.84 31.92 8.70
#